data_AF-A0A6V7UJD0-F1
#
_entry.id   AF-A0A6V7UJD0-F1
#
_cell.length_a   1.000
_cell.length_b   1.000
_cell.length_c   1.000
_cell.angle_alpha   90.00
_cell.angle_beta   90.00
_cell.angle_gamma   90.00
#
_symmetry.space_group_name_H-M   'P 1'
#
loop_
_entity.id
_entity.type
_entity.pdbx_description
1 polymer ?
#
loop_
_entity_poly.entity_id
_entity_poly.type
_entity_poly.pdbx_seq_one_letter_code
_entity_poly.pdbx_strand_id
1 'polypeptide(L)'
;MLERVRATIFVRHYETEGIKFTAGGIIVVWILSISYTIYIICSALADQDAFGQPLGIVSLTSKYNATIILYSFYTTLFICSVITFCDFWFIELINGLEGSKSRCENPNIPTTYSLSANYQLRENIFSMRLILPLDAAYTIFNGIYMTGAAILRIHRNEMYVEQYTSIYYVFMTFPLLHSAITLLIYICFVRRIKEKRILKIQPLDRSGQLYFNELRKQWNTK
;
A
#
# COMPACT_ATOMS: atom_id res chain seq x y z
N MET A 1 -2.86 -4.72 1.95
CA MET A 1 -4.00 -5.49 1.43
C MET A 1 -4.60 -6.46 2.46
N LEU A 2 -3.85 -7.47 2.94
CA LEU A 2 -4.39 -8.54 3.82
C LEU A 2 -5.19 -8.02 5.03
N GLU A 3 -4.64 -7.04 5.75
CA GLU A 3 -5.32 -6.41 6.88
C GLU A 3 -6.66 -5.77 6.48
N ARG A 4 -6.71 -5.09 5.32
CA ARG A 4 -7.91 -4.39 4.83
C ARG A 4 -8.98 -5.36 4.34
N VAL A 5 -8.59 -6.41 3.61
CA VAL A 5 -9.50 -7.49 3.19
C VAL A 5 -10.08 -8.17 4.42
N ARG A 6 -9.24 -8.44 5.42
CA ARG A 6 -9.65 -9.04 6.68
C ARG A 6 -10.58 -8.14 7.48
N ALA A 7 -10.28 -6.84 7.56
CA ALA A 7 -11.14 -5.85 8.21
C ALA A 7 -12.47 -5.64 7.50
N THR A 8 -12.59 -6.00 6.21
CA THR A 8 -13.82 -5.82 5.42
C THR A 8 -14.67 -7.08 5.34
N ILE A 9 -14.05 -8.26 5.15
CA ILE A 9 -14.74 -9.55 4.98
C ILE A 9 -14.90 -10.27 6.32
N PHE A 10 -13.87 -10.24 7.18
CA PHE A 10 -13.78 -11.03 8.40
C PHE A 10 -13.85 -10.15 9.67
N VAL A 11 -14.77 -9.18 9.70
CA VAL A 11 -14.93 -8.18 10.77
C VAL A 11 -14.91 -8.81 12.17
N ARG A 12 -15.68 -9.88 12.40
CA ARG A 12 -15.77 -10.54 13.73
C ARG A 12 -14.44 -11.13 14.21
N HIS A 13 -13.65 -11.68 13.29
CA HIS A 13 -12.31 -12.21 13.62
C HIS A 13 -11.26 -11.09 13.72
N TYR A 14 -11.46 -9.99 13.01
CA TYR A 14 -10.60 -8.82 13.11
C TYR A 14 -10.74 -8.13 14.48
N GLU A 15 -11.97 -7.95 14.95
CA GLU A 15 -12.25 -7.30 16.25
C GLU A 15 -11.75 -8.12 17.45
N THR A 16 -11.70 -9.45 17.34
CA THR A 16 -11.28 -10.34 18.44
C THR A 16 -9.77 -10.47 18.59
N GLU A 17 -9.02 -10.46 17.49
CA GLU A 17 -7.55 -10.59 17.55
C GLU A 17 -6.83 -9.25 17.79
N GLY A 18 -7.48 -8.12 17.47
CA GLY A 18 -6.95 -6.78 17.69
C GLY A 18 -5.60 -6.54 17.02
N ILE A 19 -4.69 -5.85 17.74
CA ILE A 19 -3.39 -5.39 17.20
C ILE A 19 -2.38 -6.54 17.01
N LYS A 20 -2.59 -7.71 17.62
CA LYS A 20 -1.60 -8.80 17.68
C LYS A 20 -1.20 -9.30 16.30
N PHE A 21 -2.16 -9.43 15.39
CA PHE A 21 -1.92 -9.87 14.02
C PHE A 21 -1.02 -8.88 13.25
N THR A 22 -1.36 -7.60 13.30
CA THR A 22 -0.59 -6.55 12.61
C THR A 22 0.81 -6.41 13.19
N ALA A 23 0.96 -6.44 14.53
CA ALA A 23 2.26 -6.40 15.17
C ALA A 23 3.14 -7.60 14.80
N GLY A 24 2.58 -8.82 14.82
CA GLY A 24 3.29 -10.02 14.40
C GLY A 24 3.73 -9.96 12.93
N GLY A 25 2.84 -9.52 12.03
CA GLY A 25 3.15 -9.34 10.62
C GLY A 25 4.28 -8.34 10.37
N ILE A 26 4.26 -7.20 11.08
CA ILE A 26 5.34 -6.19 11.01
C ILE A 26 6.67 -6.83 11.43
N ILE A 27 6.72 -7.51 12.57
CA ILE A 27 7.96 -8.14 13.07
C ILE A 27 8.53 -9.11 12.05
N VAL A 28 7.70 -9.99 11.48
CA VAL A 28 8.12 -10.98 10.47
C VAL A 28 8.68 -10.28 9.23
N VAL A 29 8.00 -9.26 8.70
CA VAL A 29 8.46 -8.52 7.52
C VAL A 29 9.79 -7.83 7.79
N TRP A 30 9.99 -7.25 8.97
CA TRP A 30 11.26 -6.62 9.35
C TRP A 30 12.41 -7.62 9.46
N ILE A 31 12.19 -8.77 10.13
CA ILE A 31 13.20 -9.82 10.25
C ILE A 31 13.62 -10.32 8.85
N LEU A 32 12.66 -10.61 7.98
CA LEU A 32 12.94 -11.04 6.61
C LEU A 32 13.72 -9.97 5.84
N SER A 33 13.32 -8.71 5.93
CA SER A 33 13.99 -7.59 5.23
C SER A 33 15.43 -7.38 5.71
N ILE A 34 15.66 -7.44 7.03
CA ILE A 34 17.00 -7.32 7.61
C ILE A 34 17.87 -8.50 7.18
N SER A 35 17.36 -9.73 7.28
CA SER A 35 18.11 -10.93 6.89
C SER A 35 18.51 -10.91 5.41
N TYR A 36 17.60 -10.46 4.53
CA TYR A 36 17.86 -10.29 3.11
C TYR A 36 18.93 -9.21 2.84
N THR A 37 18.87 -8.10 3.57
CA THR A 37 19.86 -7.01 3.46
C THR A 37 21.25 -7.48 3.89
N ILE A 38 21.35 -8.22 5.00
CA ILE A 38 22.61 -8.83 5.47
C ILE A 38 23.17 -9.76 4.41
N TYR A 39 22.33 -10.61 3.80
CA TYR A 39 22.74 -11.49 2.71
C TYR A 39 23.32 -10.73 1.52
N ILE A 40 22.69 -9.63 1.08
CA ILE A 40 23.20 -8.78 -0.01
C ILE A 40 24.56 -8.18 0.35
N ILE A 41 24.71 -7.68 1.58
CA ILE A 41 25.98 -7.07 2.04
C ILE A 41 27.10 -8.12 2.09
N CYS A 42 26.86 -9.28 2.70
CA CYS A 42 27.86 -10.34 2.80
C CYS A 42 28.26 -10.87 1.41
N SER A 43 27.30 -11.03 0.49
CA SER A 43 27.58 -11.47 -0.89
C SER A 43 28.29 -10.42 -1.74
N ALA A 44 28.11 -9.13 -1.43
CA ALA A 44 28.88 -8.06 -2.07
C ALA A 44 30.32 -8.00 -1.53
N LEU A 45 30.52 -8.15 -0.21
CA LEU A 45 31.85 -8.16 0.41
C LEU A 45 32.70 -9.38 0.01
N ALA A 46 32.07 -10.49 -0.35
CA ALA A 46 32.76 -11.69 -0.82
C ALA A 46 33.29 -11.59 -2.27
N ASP A 47 32.82 -10.61 -3.04
CA ASP A 47 33.26 -10.39 -4.42
C ASP A 47 34.33 -9.29 -4.46
N GLN A 48 35.58 -9.68 -4.70
CA GLN A 48 36.71 -8.73 -4.80
C GLN A 48 36.56 -7.75 -5.97
N ASP A 49 35.73 -8.08 -6.97
CA ASP A 49 35.42 -7.26 -8.14
C ASP A 49 34.04 -6.59 -8.06
N ALA A 50 33.35 -6.61 -6.92
CA ALA A 50 31.96 -6.13 -6.79
C ALA A 50 31.76 -4.71 -7.37
N PHE A 51 32.77 -3.85 -7.23
CA PHE A 51 32.75 -2.48 -7.72
C PHE A 51 33.34 -2.31 -9.13
N GLY A 52 34.00 -3.33 -9.67
CA GLY A 52 34.65 -3.30 -11.00
C GLY A 52 33.69 -3.55 -12.16
N GLN A 53 32.49 -4.06 -11.90
CA GLN A 53 31.48 -4.38 -12.90
C GLN A 53 30.09 -3.91 -12.45
N PRO A 54 29.70 -2.65 -12.70
CA PRO A 54 28.36 -2.19 -12.37
C PRO A 54 27.34 -3.00 -13.19
N LEU A 55 26.53 -3.82 -12.49
CA LEU A 55 25.48 -4.64 -13.08
C LEU A 55 24.08 -4.00 -12.95
N GLY A 56 24.02 -2.78 -12.42
CA GLY A 56 22.89 -1.84 -12.57
C GLY A 56 21.54 -2.34 -12.09
N ILE A 57 21.46 -2.87 -10.87
CA ILE A 57 20.18 -3.26 -10.22
C ILE A 57 20.08 -2.72 -8.79
N VAL A 58 21.19 -2.66 -8.05
CA VAL A 58 21.36 -1.95 -6.78
C VAL A 58 22.81 -1.49 -6.72
N SER A 59 23.14 -0.45 -5.94
CA SER A 59 24.53 -0.03 -5.72
C SER A 59 25.47 -1.15 -5.21
N LEU A 60 24.91 -2.18 -4.55
CA LEU A 60 25.61 -3.35 -3.99
C LEU A 60 25.38 -4.62 -4.83
N THR A 61 25.50 -4.52 -6.15
CA THR A 61 25.36 -5.68 -7.04
C THR A 61 26.73 -6.33 -7.29
N SER A 62 26.85 -7.62 -7.01
CA SER A 62 28.02 -8.46 -7.24
C SER A 62 27.70 -9.60 -8.21
N LYS A 63 28.71 -10.32 -8.73
CA LYS A 63 28.50 -11.46 -9.62
C LYS A 63 27.64 -12.56 -8.98
N TYR A 64 27.72 -12.70 -7.65
CA TYR A 64 27.00 -13.75 -6.90
C TYR A 64 25.55 -13.39 -6.60
N ASN A 65 25.23 -12.11 -6.44
CA ASN A 65 23.88 -11.68 -6.01
C ASN A 65 23.05 -11.08 -7.16
N ALA A 66 23.64 -10.66 -8.28
CA ALA A 66 22.96 -9.92 -9.33
C ALA A 66 21.70 -10.60 -9.87
N THR A 67 21.75 -11.93 -10.06
CA THR A 67 20.62 -12.70 -10.58
C THR A 67 19.51 -12.86 -9.53
N ILE A 68 19.89 -13.11 -8.27
CA ILE A 68 18.94 -13.25 -7.16
C ILE A 68 18.23 -11.92 -6.90
N ILE A 69 18.99 -10.83 -6.88
CA ILE A 69 18.44 -9.47 -6.76
C ILE A 69 17.46 -9.22 -7.91
N LEU A 70 17.86 -9.44 -9.16
CA LEU A 70 16.99 -9.26 -10.32
C LEU A 70 15.64 -10.01 -10.16
N TYR A 71 15.68 -11.30 -9.85
CA TYR A 71 14.47 -12.10 -9.68
C TYR A 71 13.63 -11.66 -8.48
N SER A 72 14.26 -11.26 -7.38
CA SER A 72 13.53 -10.74 -6.20
C SER A 72 12.75 -9.48 -6.54
N PHE A 73 13.32 -8.57 -7.33
CA PHE A 73 12.66 -7.34 -7.74
C PHE A 73 11.53 -7.59 -8.73
N TYR A 74 11.71 -8.49 -9.71
CA TYR A 74 10.62 -8.89 -10.62
C TYR A 74 9.48 -9.58 -9.87
N THR A 75 9.80 -10.45 -8.92
CA THR A 75 8.80 -11.12 -8.08
C THR A 75 8.04 -10.09 -7.24
N THR A 76 8.74 -9.12 -6.65
CA THR A 76 8.13 -8.03 -5.89
C THR A 76 7.21 -7.19 -6.77
N LEU A 77 7.67 -6.83 -7.98
CA LEU A 77 6.86 -6.07 -8.93
C LEU A 77 5.60 -6.85 -9.35
N PHE A 78 5.73 -8.15 -9.60
CA PHE A 78 4.58 -9.00 -9.90
C PHE A 78 3.59 -9.04 -8.74
N ILE A 79 4.05 -9.25 -7.51
CA ILE A 79 3.21 -9.24 -6.31
C ILE A 79 2.51 -7.89 -6.14
N CYS A 80 3.22 -6.78 -6.30
CA CYS A 80 2.63 -5.44 -6.23
C CYS A 80 1.59 -5.17 -7.32
N SER A 81 1.84 -5.66 -8.54
CA SER A 81 0.88 -5.56 -9.65
C SER A 81 -0.41 -6.33 -9.33
N VAL A 82 -0.27 -7.55 -8.82
CA VAL A 82 -1.40 -8.39 -8.40
C VAL A 82 -2.18 -7.72 -7.27
N ILE A 83 -1.50 -7.20 -6.24
CA ILE A 83 -2.13 -6.49 -5.13
C ILE A 83 -2.93 -5.29 -5.63
N THR A 84 -2.33 -4.47 -6.49
CA THR A 84 -2.98 -3.28 -7.06
C THR A 84 -4.23 -3.67 -7.85
N PHE A 85 -4.14 -4.72 -8.67
CA PHE A 85 -5.27 -5.22 -9.43
C PHE A 85 -6.39 -5.76 -8.52
N CYS A 86 -6.03 -6.53 -7.49
CA CYS A 86 -7.01 -7.03 -6.53
C CYS A 86 -7.68 -5.91 -5.73
N ASP A 87 -6.94 -4.89 -5.30
CA ASP A 87 -7.51 -3.73 -4.59
C ASP A 87 -8.47 -2.95 -5.51
N PHE A 88 -8.14 -2.78 -6.79
CA PHE A 88 -9.05 -2.19 -7.78
C PHE A 88 -10.32 -3.02 -7.97
N TRP A 89 -10.17 -4.32 -8.23
CA TRP A 89 -11.29 -5.24 -8.40
C TRP A 89 -12.21 -5.30 -7.17
N PHE A 90 -11.63 -5.26 -5.97
CA PHE A 90 -12.37 -5.29 -4.73
C PHE A 90 -13.21 -4.02 -4.52
N ILE A 91 -12.69 -2.84 -4.88
CA ILE A 91 -13.45 -1.59 -4.86
C ILE A 91 -14.63 -1.64 -5.84
N GLU A 92 -14.41 -2.13 -7.07
CA GLU A 92 -15.47 -2.27 -8.07
C GLU A 92 -16.57 -3.23 -7.62
N LEU A 93 -16.19 -4.38 -7.05
CA LEU A 93 -17.14 -5.35 -6.49
C LEU A 93 -18.04 -4.70 -5.42
N ILE A 94 -17.45 -3.93 -4.50
CA ILE A 94 -18.22 -3.27 -3.44
C ILE A 94 -19.13 -2.17 -4.00
N ASN A 95 -18.62 -1.33 -4.91
CA ASN A 95 -19.44 -0.30 -5.56
C ASN A 95 -20.64 -0.92 -6.31
N GLY A 96 -20.44 -2.07 -6.96
CA GLY A 96 -21.50 -2.83 -7.63
C GLY A 96 -22.56 -3.38 -6.66
N LEU A 97 -22.14 -3.87 -5.48
CA LEU A 97 -23.04 -4.36 -4.44
C LEU A 97 -23.86 -3.23 -3.79
N GLU A 98 -23.27 -2.05 -3.58
CA GLU A 98 -24.00 -0.86 -3.12
C GLU A 98 -25.03 -0.38 -4.15
N GLY A 99 -24.65 -0.34 -5.43
CA GLY A 99 -25.56 0.01 -6.53
C GLY A 99 -26.72 -0.97 -6.70
N SER A 100 -26.50 -2.26 -6.42
CA SER A 100 -27.54 -3.30 -6.47
C SER A 100 -28.46 -3.26 -5.24
N LYS A 101 -27.95 -2.98 -4.03
CA LYS A 101 -28.78 -2.81 -2.81
C LYS A 101 -29.75 -1.63 -2.92
N SER A 102 -29.35 -0.53 -3.57
CA SER A 102 -30.28 0.57 -3.86
C SER A 102 -31.32 0.26 -4.95
N ARG A 103 -31.13 -0.78 -5.77
CA ARG A 103 -32.12 -1.21 -6.79
C ARG A 103 -33.02 -2.34 -6.35
N CYS A 104 -32.59 -3.15 -5.39
CA CYS A 104 -33.34 -4.28 -4.84
C CYS A 104 -33.88 -3.97 -3.45
N GLU A 105 -34.60 -2.86 -3.30
CA GLU A 105 -35.42 -2.62 -2.12
C GLU A 105 -36.72 -3.40 -2.28
N ASN A 106 -36.63 -4.72 -2.13
CA ASN A 106 -37.80 -5.58 -2.00
C ASN A 106 -38.27 -5.47 -0.54
N PRO A 107 -39.46 -4.90 -0.25
CA PRO A 107 -39.88 -4.51 1.11
C PRO A 107 -40.07 -5.67 2.09
N ASN A 108 -39.95 -6.92 1.63
CA ASN A 108 -40.28 -8.13 2.40
C ASN A 108 -39.08 -8.90 2.96
N ILE A 109 -37.85 -8.43 2.75
CA ILE A 109 -36.65 -9.09 3.30
C ILE A 109 -36.08 -8.20 4.41
N PRO A 110 -36.16 -8.62 5.69
CA PRO A 110 -35.50 -7.92 6.78
C PRO A 110 -33.99 -8.13 6.63
N THR A 111 -33.37 -7.32 5.78
CA THR A 111 -31.93 -7.20 5.76
C THR A 111 -31.56 -6.48 7.06
N THR A 112 -30.86 -7.19 7.95
CA THR A 112 -30.36 -6.63 9.21
C THR A 112 -29.38 -5.51 8.91
N TYR A 113 -29.90 -4.30 8.72
CA TYR A 113 -29.14 -3.10 8.49
C TYR A 113 -28.45 -2.72 9.80
N SER A 114 -27.12 -2.88 9.85
CA SER A 114 -26.32 -2.43 10.98
C SER A 114 -25.57 -1.15 10.59
N LEU A 115 -25.90 -0.06 11.29
CA LEU A 115 -25.28 1.24 11.10
C LEU A 115 -23.76 1.18 11.31
N SER A 116 -23.31 0.38 12.28
CA SER A 116 -21.90 0.14 12.59
C SER A 116 -21.16 -0.53 11.43
N ALA A 117 -21.73 -1.58 10.83
CA ALA A 117 -21.08 -2.28 9.71
C ALA A 117 -20.99 -1.41 8.45
N ASN A 118 -22.04 -0.63 8.16
CA ASN A 118 -21.99 0.33 7.03
C ASN A 118 -20.97 1.45 7.27
N TYR A 119 -20.83 1.93 8.51
CA TYR A 119 -19.80 2.90 8.85
C TYR A 119 -18.38 2.32 8.67
N GLN A 120 -18.13 1.12 9.21
CA GLN A 120 -16.84 0.42 9.07
C GLN A 120 -16.50 0.14 7.59
N LEU A 121 -17.47 -0.34 6.82
CA LEU A 121 -17.31 -0.58 5.38
C LEU A 121 -16.91 0.70 4.64
N ARG A 122 -17.62 1.81 4.89
CA ARG A 122 -17.34 3.10 4.24
C ARG A 122 -15.96 3.66 4.59
N GLU A 123 -15.52 3.47 5.84
CA GLU A 123 -14.17 3.85 6.28
C GLU A 123 -13.08 2.99 5.61
N ASN A 124 -13.33 1.68 5.48
CA ASN A 124 -12.43 0.77 4.78
C ASN A 124 -12.31 1.09 3.28
N ILE A 125 -13.43 1.35 2.59
CA ILE A 125 -13.44 1.75 1.18
C ILE A 125 -12.69 3.08 0.99
N PHE A 126 -12.94 4.06 1.86
CA PHE A 126 -12.24 5.35 1.80
C PHE A 126 -10.72 5.17 1.94
N SER A 127 -10.29 4.32 2.87
CA SER A 127 -8.88 4.00 3.07
C SER A 127 -8.28 3.25 1.88
N MET A 128 -9.02 2.33 1.26
CA MET A 128 -8.58 1.62 0.04
C MET A 128 -8.42 2.56 -1.15
N ARG A 129 -9.39 3.47 -1.38
CA ARG A 129 -9.32 4.48 -2.45
C ARG A 129 -8.15 5.45 -2.30
N LEU A 130 -7.69 5.67 -1.07
CA LEU A 130 -6.51 6.49 -0.82
C LEU A 130 -5.21 5.77 -1.16
N ILE A 131 -5.12 4.48 -0.81
CA ILE A 131 -3.87 3.72 -0.92
C ILE A 131 -3.68 3.16 -2.33
N LEU A 132 -4.77 2.87 -3.05
CA LEU A 132 -4.71 2.35 -4.42
C LEU A 132 -3.85 3.21 -5.38
N PRO A 133 -4.01 4.55 -5.45
CA PRO A 133 -3.15 5.39 -6.29
C PRO A 133 -1.67 5.31 -5.90
N LEU A 134 -1.38 5.07 -4.62
CA LEU A 134 -0.04 4.95 -4.07
C LEU A 134 0.60 3.62 -4.51
N ASP A 135 -0.15 2.51 -4.39
CA ASP A 135 0.29 1.18 -4.81
C ASP A 135 0.45 1.09 -6.34
N ALA A 136 -0.45 1.75 -7.09
CA ALA A 136 -0.34 1.89 -8.54
C ALA A 136 0.89 2.72 -8.95
N ALA A 137 1.12 3.85 -8.28
CA ALA A 137 2.32 4.66 -8.52
C ALA A 137 3.58 3.84 -8.26
N TYR A 138 3.67 3.13 -7.13
CA TYR A 138 4.81 2.27 -6.82
C TYR A 138 5.11 1.29 -7.94
N THR A 139 4.07 0.59 -8.42
CA THR A 139 4.18 -0.39 -9.50
C THR A 139 4.67 0.26 -10.80
N ILE A 140 4.19 1.45 -11.15
CA ILE A 140 4.62 2.18 -12.35
C ILE A 140 6.07 2.65 -12.23
N PHE A 141 6.43 3.34 -11.15
CA PHE A 141 7.78 3.89 -10.95
C PHE A 141 8.83 2.77 -10.87
N ASN A 142 8.56 1.69 -10.12
CA ASN A 142 9.46 0.54 -10.10
C ASN A 142 9.45 -0.26 -11.39
N GLY A 143 8.34 -0.29 -12.13
CA GLY A 143 8.29 -0.92 -13.45
C GLY A 143 9.19 -0.22 -14.47
N ILE A 144 9.16 1.11 -14.50
CA ILE A 144 10.07 1.91 -15.32
C ILE A 144 11.51 1.63 -14.93
N TYR A 145 11.81 1.65 -13.63
CA TYR A 145 13.14 1.36 -13.11
C TYR A 145 13.65 -0.03 -13.53
N MET A 146 12.86 -1.08 -13.28
CA MET A 146 13.24 -2.47 -13.56
C MET A 146 13.37 -2.75 -15.06
N THR A 147 12.49 -2.15 -15.87
CA THR A 147 12.58 -2.26 -17.33
C THR A 147 13.82 -1.55 -17.85
N GLY A 148 14.11 -0.34 -17.36
CA GLY A 148 15.33 0.41 -17.70
C GLY A 148 16.60 -0.34 -17.30
N ALA A 149 16.65 -0.88 -16.08
CA ALA A 149 17.75 -1.71 -15.59
C ALA A 149 17.98 -2.96 -16.46
N ALA A 150 16.92 -3.62 -16.90
CA ALA A 150 17.01 -4.79 -17.78
C ALA A 150 17.54 -4.42 -19.18
N ILE A 151 17.04 -3.34 -19.77
CA ILE A 151 17.51 -2.84 -21.08
C ILE A 151 19.00 -2.48 -21.00
N LEU A 152 19.41 -1.79 -19.94
CA LEU A 152 20.82 -1.45 -19.68
C LEU A 152 21.68 -2.69 -19.57
N ARG A 153 21.21 -3.74 -18.88
CA ARG A 153 21.96 -4.99 -18.71
C ARG A 153 22.15 -5.73 -20.04
N ILE A 154 21.16 -5.70 -20.93
CA ILE A 154 21.26 -6.30 -22.27
C ILE A 154 22.31 -5.57 -23.12
N HIS A 155 22.31 -4.24 -23.11
CA HIS A 155 23.22 -3.41 -23.93
C HIS A 155 24.54 -3.08 -23.22
N ARG A 156 24.84 -3.74 -22.09
CA ARG A 156 26.03 -3.45 -21.27
C ARG A 156 27.32 -3.52 -22.08
N ASN A 157 27.45 -4.52 -22.95
CA ASN A 157 28.67 -4.77 -23.71
C ASN A 157 28.91 -3.75 -24.83
N GLU A 158 27.90 -2.96 -25.18
CA GLU A 158 27.93 -1.97 -26.25
C GLU A 158 28.18 -0.55 -25.72
N MET A 159 28.18 -0.37 -24.39
CA MET A 159 28.28 0.94 -23.73
C MET A 159 29.59 1.09 -22.96
N TYR A 160 30.13 2.31 -22.97
CA TYR A 160 31.20 2.68 -22.04
C TYR A 160 30.65 2.72 -20.60
N VAL A 161 31.52 2.43 -19.62
CA VAL A 161 31.16 2.38 -18.19
C VAL A 161 30.52 3.69 -17.71
N GLU A 162 31.02 4.83 -18.19
CA GLU A 162 30.50 6.16 -17.84
C GLU A 162 29.07 6.39 -18.34
N GLN A 163 28.76 5.96 -19.57
CA GLN A 163 27.43 6.05 -20.16
C GLN A 163 26.45 5.14 -19.43
N TYR A 164 26.87 3.89 -19.19
CA TYR A 164 26.08 2.91 -18.43
C TYR A 164 25.70 3.45 -17.05
N THR A 165 26.68 3.97 -16.32
CA THR A 165 26.50 4.49 -14.96
C THR A 165 25.61 5.72 -14.92
N SER A 166 25.76 6.63 -15.88
CA SER A 166 24.94 7.84 -15.98
C SER A 166 23.47 7.51 -16.23
N ILE A 167 23.18 6.64 -17.20
CA ILE A 167 21.80 6.23 -17.50
C ILE A 167 21.20 5.44 -16.33
N TYR A 168 21.99 4.59 -15.67
CA TYR A 168 21.55 3.89 -14.47
C TYR A 168 21.14 4.84 -13.34
N TYR A 169 21.91 5.90 -13.10
CA TYR A 169 21.55 6.90 -12.08
C TYR A 169 20.24 7.63 -12.42
N VAL A 170 19.98 7.92 -13.69
CA VAL A 170 18.69 8.48 -14.12
C VAL A 170 17.55 7.54 -13.74
N PHE A 171 17.67 6.24 -14.03
CA PHE A 171 16.64 5.27 -13.65
C PHE A 171 16.47 5.14 -12.13
N MET A 172 17.57 5.18 -11.36
CA MET A 172 17.54 5.16 -9.90
C MET A 172 16.80 6.34 -9.27
N THR A 173 16.61 7.45 -10.00
CA THR A 173 15.83 8.58 -9.48
C THR A 173 14.35 8.26 -9.35
N PHE A 174 13.78 7.35 -10.15
CA PHE A 174 12.34 7.04 -10.13
C PHE A 174 11.88 6.41 -8.81
N PRO A 175 12.52 5.36 -8.26
CA PRO A 175 12.15 4.82 -6.94
C PRO A 175 12.32 5.82 -5.79
N LEU A 176 13.35 6.66 -5.86
CA LEU A 176 13.60 7.71 -4.86
C LEU A 176 12.51 8.79 -4.92
N LEU A 177 12.14 9.22 -6.12
CA LEU A 177 11.07 10.19 -6.34
C LEU A 177 9.73 9.64 -5.85
N HIS A 178 9.43 8.37 -6.16
CA HIS A 178 8.25 7.70 -5.62
C HIS A 178 8.22 7.77 -4.09
N SER A 179 9.32 7.38 -3.43
CA SER A 179 9.42 7.40 -1.96
C SER A 179 9.17 8.79 -1.36
N ALA A 180 9.69 9.84 -2.00
CA ALA A 180 9.45 11.22 -1.59
C ALA A 180 7.98 11.65 -1.77
N ILE A 181 7.37 11.30 -2.91
CA ILE A 181 5.96 11.58 -3.20
C ILE A 181 5.05 10.85 -2.20
N THR A 182 5.34 9.58 -1.91
CA THR A 182 4.58 8.77 -0.95
C THR A 182 4.56 9.43 0.43
N LEU A 183 5.73 9.87 0.91
CA LEU A 183 5.87 10.55 2.19
C LEU A 183 5.05 11.85 2.22
N LEU A 184 5.13 12.66 1.15
CA LEU A 184 4.39 13.91 1.04
C LEU A 184 2.87 13.68 1.08
N ILE A 185 2.37 12.73 0.28
CA ILE A 185 0.95 12.35 0.27
C ILE A 185 0.50 11.91 1.67
N TYR A 186 1.31 11.08 2.34
CA TYR A 186 0.99 10.60 3.68
C TYR A 186 0.91 11.74 4.70
N ILE A 187 1.86 12.68 4.68
CA ILE A 187 1.85 13.86 5.55
C ILE A 187 0.62 14.73 5.28
N CYS A 188 0.32 15.03 4.02
CA CYS A 188 -0.87 15.78 3.62
C CYS A 188 -2.16 15.11 4.09
N PHE A 189 -2.21 13.77 4.00
CA PHE A 189 -3.35 12.99 4.44
C PHE A 189 -3.55 13.04 5.96
N VAL A 190 -2.48 12.83 6.74
CA VAL A 190 -2.53 12.91 8.21
C VAL A 190 -2.97 14.31 8.66
N ARG A 191 -2.48 15.37 8.00
CA ARG A 191 -2.94 16.75 8.25
C ARG A 191 -4.44 16.91 7.99
N ARG A 192 -4.93 16.46 6.83
CA ARG A 192 -6.36 16.51 6.48
C ARG A 192 -7.25 15.73 7.46
N ILE A 193 -6.80 14.57 7.95
CA ILE A 193 -7.55 13.82 8.98
C ILE A 193 -7.63 14.62 10.28
N LYS A 194 -6.52 15.19 10.73
CA LYS A 194 -6.48 16.00 11.96
C LYS A 194 -7.44 17.19 11.85
N GLU A 195 -7.41 17.92 10.73
CA GLU A 195 -8.33 19.03 10.47
C GLU A 195 -9.80 18.58 10.49
N LYS A 196 -10.14 17.47 9.83
CA LYS A 196 -11.52 16.93 9.83
C LYS A 196 -11.98 16.38 11.18
N ARG A 197 -11.08 15.83 12.01
CA ARG A 197 -11.42 15.42 13.39
C ARG A 197 -11.70 16.62 14.28
N ILE A 198 -10.96 17.71 14.12
CA ILE A 198 -11.19 18.96 14.86
C ILE A 198 -12.55 19.57 14.47
N LEU A 199 -12.91 19.51 13.17
CA LEU A 199 -14.20 19.99 12.67
C LEU A 199 -15.41 19.10 13.04
N LYS A 200 -15.21 17.81 13.33
CA LYS A 200 -16.30 16.86 13.67
C LYS A 200 -16.86 16.99 15.09
N ILE A 201 -16.25 17.81 15.95
CA ILE A 201 -16.72 17.99 17.35
C ILE A 201 -17.75 19.14 17.47
N GLN A 202 -17.96 19.93 16.42
CA GLN A 202 -19.03 20.93 16.41
C GLN A 202 -20.19 20.47 15.54
N PRO A 203 -21.38 20.18 16.12
CA PRO A 203 -22.58 20.04 15.32
C PRO A 203 -22.84 21.37 14.61
N LEU A 204 -22.59 21.38 13.30
CA LEU A 204 -22.59 22.57 12.45
C LEU A 204 -23.98 23.18 12.27
N ASP A 205 -25.04 22.45 12.63
CA ASP A 205 -26.42 22.88 12.46
C ASP A 205 -27.27 22.63 13.71
N ARG A 206 -28.20 23.55 13.96
CA ARG A 206 -29.10 23.57 15.14
C ARG A 206 -29.99 22.33 15.19
N SER A 207 -30.33 21.79 14.01
CA SER A 207 -31.06 20.55 13.80
C SER A 207 -30.30 19.31 14.32
N GLY A 208 -28.99 19.23 14.03
CA GLY A 208 -28.13 18.15 14.50
C GLY A 208 -27.94 18.17 16.02
N GLN A 209 -27.86 19.35 16.62
CA GLN A 209 -27.80 19.50 18.09
C GLN A 209 -29.06 18.98 18.77
N LEU A 210 -30.24 19.27 18.21
CA LEU A 210 -31.53 18.79 18.72
C LEU A 210 -31.62 17.25 18.65
N TYR A 211 -31.26 16.67 17.51
CA TYR A 211 -31.26 15.22 17.31
C TYR A 211 -30.33 14.48 18.30
N PHE A 212 -29.10 14.95 18.50
CA PHE A 212 -28.18 14.33 19.46
C PHE A 212 -28.60 14.57 20.92
N ASN A 213 -29.28 15.68 21.23
CA ASN A 213 -29.85 15.91 22.56
C ASN A 213 -31.03 14.99 22.85
N GLU A 214 -31.89 14.70 21.87
CA GLU A 214 -32.97 13.72 22.03
C GLU A 214 -32.44 12.31 22.24
N LEU A 215 -31.44 11.89 21.45
CA LEU A 215 -30.76 10.61 21.64
C LEU A 215 -30.11 10.51 23.04
N ARG A 216 -29.48 11.59 23.51
CA ARG A 216 -28.86 11.62 24.86
C ARG A 216 -29.91 11.54 25.96
N LYS A 217 -31.08 12.18 25.79
CA LYS A 217 -32.21 12.04 26.72
C LYS A 217 -32.72 10.60 26.77
N GLN A 218 -32.91 9.97 25.61
CA GLN A 218 -33.36 8.58 25.53
C GLN A 218 -32.38 7.58 26.15
N TRP A 219 -31.07 7.87 26.07
CA TRP A 219 -30.03 7.02 26.65
C TRP A 219 -29.94 7.15 28.18
N ASN A 220 -30.22 8.34 28.72
CA ASN A 220 -30.17 8.61 30.16
C ASN A 220 -31.48 8.29 30.91
N THR A 221 -32.54 7.89 30.21
CA THR A 221 -33.79 7.42 30.83
C THR A 221 -33.87 5.90 31.03
N LYS A 222 -32.73 5.21 31.00
CA LYS A 222 -32.55 3.87 31.57
C LYS A 222 -31.71 3.96 32.84
#